data_AF-A0A497LPM8-F1
#
_entry.id   AF-A0A497LPM8-F1
#
_cell.length_a   1.000
_cell.length_b   1.000
_cell.length_c   1.000
_cell.angle_alpha   90.00
_cell.angle_beta   90.00
_cell.angle_gamma   90.00
#
_symmetry.space_group_name_H-M   'P 1'
#
loop_
_entity.id
_entity.type
_entity.pdbx_description
1 polymer ?
#
loop_
_entity_poly.entity_id
_entity_poly.type
_entity_poly.pdbx_seq_one_letter_code
_entity_poly.pdbx_strand_id
1 'polypeptide(L)'
;LQGLEEGITSRYRVQRKTYAHKPRRVKVLVEDLYQLVRDRRGEPKIVFEPEGRPLPEVEKDLADLILSSDRVSLLFGSREGIPKGVFRFADLIVDLCPGITLSTEYAASSALIGLAYALEDRLKSIISGSHL
;
A
#
# COMPACT_ATOMS: atom_id res chain seq x y z
N LEU A 1 4.99 3.61 21.84
CA LEU A 1 4.38 2.34 21.40
C LEU A 1 2.97 2.12 21.93
N GLN A 2 2.63 2.62 23.12
CA GLN A 2 1.29 2.46 23.73
C GLN A 2 0.12 2.74 22.76
N GLY A 3 0.11 3.87 22.05
CA GLY A 3 -0.97 4.18 21.10
C GLY A 3 -1.12 3.16 19.96
N LEU A 4 -0.03 2.52 19.53
CA LEU A 4 -0.07 1.45 18.54
C LEU A 4 -0.74 0.20 19.11
N GLU A 5 -0.36 -0.21 20.32
CA GLU A 5 -0.94 -1.36 21.02
C GLU A 5 -2.43 -1.17 21.31
N GLU A 6 -2.80 0.04 21.72
CA GLU A 6 -4.19 0.47 21.90
C GLU A 6 -4.97 0.40 20.59
N GLY A 7 -4.39 0.90 19.49
CA GLY A 7 -4.98 0.83 18.15
C GLY A 7 -5.22 -0.61 17.69
N ILE A 8 -4.20 -1.48 17.81
CA ILE A 8 -4.30 -2.91 17.46
C ILE A 8 -5.41 -3.59 18.29
N THR A 9 -5.43 -3.34 19.59
CA THR A 9 -6.40 -3.95 20.51
C THR A 9 -7.81 -3.45 20.23
N SER A 10 -7.97 -2.15 19.97
CA SER A 10 -9.24 -1.51 19.64
C SER A 10 -9.81 -2.09 18.34
N ARG A 11 -9.01 -2.12 17.26
CA ARG A 11 -9.42 -2.69 15.96
C ARG A 11 -9.78 -4.16 16.08
N TYR A 12 -8.99 -4.96 16.80
CA TYR A 12 -9.29 -6.36 17.04
C TYR A 12 -10.63 -6.57 17.79
N ARG A 13 -10.92 -5.72 18.78
CA ARG A 13 -12.18 -5.76 19.53
C ARG A 13 -13.38 -5.45 18.65
N VAL A 14 -13.27 -4.48 17.75
CA VAL A 14 -14.32 -4.16 16.77
C VAL A 14 -14.55 -5.35 15.83
N GLN A 15 -13.49 -5.87 15.21
CA GLN A 15 -13.60 -7.02 14.28
C GLN A 15 -14.27 -8.23 14.94
N ARG A 16 -13.95 -8.53 16.21
CA ARG A 16 -14.58 -9.64 16.95
C ARG A 16 -16.09 -9.49 17.14
N LYS A 17 -16.61 -8.25 17.16
CA LYS A 17 -18.04 -7.97 17.29
C LYS A 17 -18.76 -7.97 15.94
N THR A 18 -18.06 -7.60 14.87
CA THR A 18 -18.66 -7.38 13.54
C THR A 18 -18.57 -8.61 12.64
N TYR A 19 -17.48 -9.36 12.68
CA TYR A 19 -17.25 -10.42 11.70
C TYR A 19 -17.90 -11.74 12.15
N ALA A 20 -18.52 -12.44 11.20
CA ALA A 20 -19.17 -13.73 11.47
C ALA A 20 -18.16 -14.84 11.87
N HIS A 21 -16.90 -14.71 11.45
CA HIS A 21 -15.82 -15.63 11.78
C HIS A 21 -14.88 -15.02 12.82
N LYS A 22 -14.15 -15.86 13.57
CA LYS A 22 -13.18 -15.40 14.57
C LYS A 22 -11.98 -14.72 13.89
N PRO A 23 -11.81 -13.39 14.02
CA PRO A 23 -10.70 -12.71 13.38
C PRO A 23 -9.36 -13.09 14.02
N ARG A 24 -8.30 -13.07 13.22
CA ARG A 24 -6.91 -13.21 13.69
C ARG A 24 -6.31 -11.82 13.92
N ARG A 25 -5.46 -11.69 14.93
CA ARG A 25 -4.71 -10.43 15.14
C ARG A 25 -3.70 -10.28 14.02
N VAL A 26 -3.72 -9.13 13.36
CA VAL A 26 -2.70 -8.75 12.37
C VAL A 26 -1.37 -8.56 13.10
N LYS A 27 -0.31 -9.19 12.60
CA LYS A 27 1.05 -8.98 13.12
C LYS A 27 1.51 -7.59 12.69
N VAL A 28 1.81 -6.74 13.68
CA VAL A 28 2.35 -5.40 13.44
C VAL A 28 3.77 -5.36 13.99
N LEU A 29 4.70 -4.87 13.17
CA LEU A 29 6.11 -4.72 13.50
C LEU A 29 6.47 -3.24 13.46
N VAL A 30 7.42 -2.84 14.30
CA VAL A 30 7.97 -1.48 14.32
C VAL A 30 9.44 -1.58 13.98
N GLU A 31 9.83 -0.89 12.92
CA GLU A 31 11.19 -0.93 12.38
C GLU A 31 11.63 0.50 12.02
N ASP A 32 12.94 0.72 11.98
CA ASP A 32 13.50 1.94 11.40
C ASP A 32 13.28 1.93 9.88
N LEU A 33 12.68 3.00 9.34
CA LEU A 33 12.29 3.05 7.93
C LEU A 33 13.48 2.94 6.99
N TYR A 34 14.62 3.57 7.32
CA TYR A 34 15.81 3.53 6.46
C TYR A 34 16.47 2.16 6.46
N GLN A 35 16.49 1.47 7.61
CA GLN A 35 16.93 0.08 7.67
C GLN A 35 15.98 -0.82 6.89
N LEU A 36 14.66 -0.70 7.07
CA LEU A 36 13.65 -1.49 6.38
C LEU A 36 13.79 -1.42 4.84
N VAL A 37 13.90 -0.21 4.29
CA VAL A 37 14.01 -0.05 2.82
C VAL A 37 15.35 -0.55 2.29
N ARG A 38 16.41 -0.52 3.10
CA ARG A 38 17.73 -1.02 2.76
C ARG A 38 17.80 -2.55 2.83
N ASP A 39 17.25 -3.15 3.87
CA ASP A 39 17.25 -4.61 4.08
C ASP A 39 16.43 -5.32 3.00
N ARG A 40 15.38 -4.65 2.51
CA ARG A 40 14.53 -5.15 1.43
C ARG A 40 15.02 -4.72 0.04
N ARG A 41 16.31 -4.47 -0.14
CA ARG A 41 16.85 -4.06 -1.45
C ARG A 41 16.54 -5.14 -2.49
N GLY A 42 16.01 -4.73 -3.65
CA GLY A 42 15.61 -5.63 -4.72
C GLY A 42 14.16 -6.12 -4.65
N GLU A 43 13.45 -5.93 -3.53
CA GLU A 43 12.00 -6.10 -3.47
C GLU A 43 11.31 -4.81 -3.93
N PRO A 44 10.18 -4.87 -4.68
CA PRO A 44 9.51 -3.66 -5.08
C PRO A 44 8.94 -2.84 -3.91
N LYS A 45 9.08 -1.52 -4.02
CA LYS A 45 8.64 -0.50 -3.08
C LYS A 45 7.77 0.54 -3.79
N ILE A 46 6.52 0.64 -3.36
CA ILE A 46 5.57 1.65 -3.85
C ILE A 46 5.37 2.68 -2.73
N VAL A 47 5.61 3.94 -3.05
CA VAL A 47 5.41 5.09 -2.15
C VAL A 47 4.14 5.80 -2.56
N PHE A 48 3.23 6.03 -1.61
CA PHE A 48 2.03 6.82 -1.84
C PHE A 48 2.21 8.23 -1.27
N GLU A 49 2.46 9.20 -2.14
CA GLU A 49 2.73 10.60 -1.81
C GLU A 49 2.27 11.54 -2.93
N PRO A 50 1.89 12.80 -2.62
CA PRO A 50 1.43 13.78 -3.63
C PRO A 50 2.46 14.16 -4.70
N GLU A 51 3.76 13.88 -4.50
CA GLU A 51 4.77 14.10 -5.56
C GLU A 51 4.84 12.96 -6.58
N GLY A 52 4.02 11.92 -6.42
CA GLY A 52 3.92 10.79 -7.33
C GLY A 52 3.19 11.09 -8.62
N ARG A 53 3.14 10.09 -9.50
CA ARG A 53 2.27 10.13 -10.69
C ARG A 53 0.84 9.77 -10.30
N PRO A 54 -0.19 10.41 -10.90
CA PRO A 54 -1.58 10.08 -10.62
C PRO A 54 -1.87 8.59 -10.84
N LEU A 55 -2.57 7.95 -9.90
CA LEU A 55 -2.92 6.53 -9.93
C LEU A 55 -3.43 6.04 -11.31
N PRO A 56 -4.36 6.74 -12.00
CA PRO A 56 -4.86 6.28 -13.31
C PRO A 56 -3.76 6.17 -14.39
N GLU A 57 -2.69 6.96 -14.30
CA GLU A 57 -1.59 6.93 -15.26
C GLU A 57 -0.61 5.77 -15.03
N VAL A 58 -0.63 5.18 -13.83
CA VAL A 58 0.30 4.14 -13.39
C VAL A 58 -0.38 2.84 -13.02
N GLU A 59 -1.68 2.69 -13.28
CA GLU A 59 -2.47 1.52 -12.87
C GLU A 59 -1.88 0.21 -13.41
N LYS A 60 -1.42 0.22 -14.66
CA LYS A 60 -0.82 -0.95 -15.30
C LYS A 60 0.54 -1.28 -14.68
N ASP A 61 1.39 -0.27 -14.51
CA ASP A 61 2.72 -0.42 -13.89
C ASP A 61 2.58 -0.96 -12.45
N LEU A 62 1.62 -0.42 -11.69
CA LEU A 62 1.26 -0.84 -10.35
C LEU A 62 0.82 -2.31 -10.29
N ALA A 63 -0.11 -2.70 -11.19
CA ALA A 63 -0.61 -4.08 -11.25
C ALA A 63 0.49 -5.06 -11.66
N ASP A 64 1.30 -4.72 -12.67
CA ASP A 64 2.39 -5.55 -13.16
C ASP A 64 3.47 -5.76 -12.09
N LEU A 65 3.84 -4.71 -11.34
CA LEU A 65 4.80 -4.80 -10.24
C LEU A 65 4.33 -5.77 -9.14
N ILE A 66 3.04 -5.79 -8.85
CA ILE A 66 2.44 -6.66 -7.82
C ILE A 66 2.24 -8.09 -8.32
N LEU A 67 1.82 -8.29 -9.56
CA LEU A 67 1.63 -9.64 -10.12
C LEU A 67 2.96 -10.36 -10.40
N SER A 68 4.04 -9.62 -10.64
CA SER A 68 5.36 -10.18 -10.95
C SER A 68 6.25 -10.45 -9.72
N SER A 69 5.77 -10.09 -8.52
CA SER A 69 6.62 -10.09 -7.32
C SER A 69 5.98 -10.82 -6.15
N ASP A 70 6.75 -11.68 -5.48
CA ASP A 70 6.29 -12.42 -4.29
C ASP A 70 5.98 -11.50 -3.10
N ARG A 71 6.61 -10.32 -3.07
CA ARG A 71 6.46 -9.35 -2.01
C ARG A 71 6.60 -7.93 -2.56
N VAL A 72 5.66 -7.08 -2.17
CA VAL A 72 5.69 -5.65 -2.46
C VAL A 72 5.48 -4.87 -1.17
N SER A 73 6.31 -3.84 -0.97
CA SER A 73 6.19 -2.94 0.17
C SER A 73 5.40 -1.70 -0.22
N LEU A 74 4.25 -1.49 0.43
CA LEU A 74 3.44 -0.29 0.27
C LEU A 74 3.80 0.69 1.40
N LEU A 75 4.31 1.86 1.04
CA LEU A 75 4.78 2.87 1.97
C LEU A 75 3.82 4.06 1.96
N PHE A 76 3.27 4.38 3.14
CA PHE A 76 2.35 5.49 3.33
C PHE A 76 2.98 6.55 4.23
N GLY A 77 2.88 7.80 3.80
CA GLY A 77 3.28 8.94 4.61
C GLY A 77 2.49 9.07 5.89
N SER A 78 3.18 9.60 6.90
CA SER A 78 2.52 10.18 8.07
C SER A 78 1.96 11.56 7.71
N ARG A 79 1.53 12.35 8.71
CA ARG A 79 1.13 13.75 8.48
C ARG A 79 2.28 14.64 7.95
N GLU A 80 3.52 14.22 8.16
CA GLU A 80 4.73 14.91 7.68
C GLU A 80 5.23 14.35 6.33
N GLY A 81 4.53 13.33 5.80
CA GLY A 81 4.93 12.59 4.61
C GLY A 81 6.02 11.55 4.88
N ILE A 82 6.55 10.98 3.80
CA ILE A 82 7.70 10.07 3.77
C ILE A 82 9.00 10.88 3.59
N PRO A 83 10.06 10.58 4.36
CA PRO A 83 11.35 11.21 4.18
C PRO A 83 11.85 11.08 2.74
N LYS A 84 12.24 12.19 2.09
CA LYS A 84 12.66 12.21 0.67
C LYS A 84 13.79 11.24 0.32
N GLY A 85 14.65 10.91 1.28
CA GLY A 85 15.70 9.90 1.09
C GLY A 85 15.16 8.51 0.73
N VAL A 86 13.94 8.18 1.16
CA VAL A 86 13.25 6.91 0.86
C VAL A 86 12.86 6.80 -0.61
N PHE A 87 12.59 7.94 -1.27
CA PHE A 87 12.14 7.97 -2.67
C PHE A 87 13.18 7.35 -3.60
N ARG A 88 14.46 7.41 -3.23
CA ARG A 88 15.59 6.81 -3.97
C ARG A 88 15.55 5.29 -4.01
N PHE A 89 14.74 4.67 -3.14
CA PHE A 89 14.55 3.23 -3.05
C PHE A 89 13.16 2.81 -3.54
N ALA A 90 12.33 3.75 -3.99
CA ALA A 90 11.00 3.46 -4.51
C ALA A 90 11.09 3.08 -5.99
N ASP A 91 10.37 2.04 -6.36
CA ASP A 91 10.20 1.61 -7.75
C ASP A 91 9.03 2.36 -8.40
N LEU A 92 8.06 2.80 -7.60
CA LEU A 92 6.93 3.61 -8.04
C LEU A 92 6.54 4.61 -6.94
N ILE A 93 6.22 5.84 -7.34
CA ILE A 93 5.65 6.86 -6.48
C ILE A 93 4.29 7.25 -7.05
N VAL A 94 3.24 7.07 -6.27
CA VAL A 94 1.84 7.17 -6.71
C VAL A 94 1.14 8.27 -5.93
N ASP A 95 0.53 9.19 -6.66
CA ASP A 95 -0.43 10.14 -6.12
C ASP A 95 -1.84 9.57 -6.27
N LEU A 96 -2.50 9.35 -5.13
CA LEU A 96 -3.86 8.82 -5.09
C LEU A 96 -4.91 9.87 -5.45
N CYS A 97 -4.62 11.15 -5.19
CA CYS A 97 -5.59 12.22 -5.29
C CYS A 97 -4.89 13.56 -5.53
N PRO A 98 -4.58 13.89 -6.79
CA PRO A 98 -3.89 15.12 -7.15
C PRO A 98 -4.55 16.37 -6.59
N GLY A 99 -3.75 17.19 -5.91
CA GLY A 99 -4.19 18.44 -5.29
C GLY A 99 -4.87 18.27 -3.93
N ILE A 100 -4.92 17.06 -3.36
CA ILE A 100 -5.54 16.80 -2.05
C ILE A 100 -4.57 16.08 -1.12
N THR A 101 -4.39 16.63 0.09
CA THR A 101 -3.66 15.93 1.16
C THR A 101 -4.59 14.97 1.90
N LEU A 102 -4.29 13.68 1.86
CA LEU A 102 -5.04 12.64 2.55
C LEU A 102 -4.40 12.32 3.91
N SER A 103 -5.22 11.95 4.91
CA SER A 103 -4.69 11.33 6.13
C SER A 103 -4.15 9.93 5.80
N THR A 104 -3.22 9.41 6.60
CA THR A 104 -2.66 8.06 6.40
C THR A 104 -3.74 6.97 6.31
N GLU A 105 -4.84 7.11 7.07
CA GLU A 105 -5.95 6.15 7.05
C GLU A 105 -6.72 6.18 5.72
N TYR A 106 -7.00 7.39 5.19
CA TYR A 106 -7.61 7.56 3.88
C TYR A 106 -6.66 7.16 2.75
N ALA A 107 -5.38 7.52 2.83
CA ALA A 107 -4.38 7.12 1.84
C ALA A 107 -4.23 5.60 1.76
N ALA A 108 -4.12 4.91 2.90
CA ALA A 108 -4.02 3.45 2.94
C ALA A 108 -5.26 2.77 2.35
N SER A 109 -6.45 3.20 2.74
CA SER A 109 -7.70 2.61 2.23
C SER A 109 -7.89 2.90 0.74
N SER A 110 -7.70 4.14 0.28
CA SER A 110 -7.81 4.50 -1.13
C SER A 110 -6.79 3.78 -2.01
N ALA A 111 -5.55 3.61 -1.54
CA ALA A 111 -4.54 2.84 -2.26
C ALA A 111 -4.92 1.38 -2.42
N LEU A 112 -5.45 0.73 -1.37
CA LEU A 112 -5.89 -0.66 -1.45
C LEU A 112 -7.08 -0.82 -2.42
N ILE A 113 -8.01 0.14 -2.44
CA ILE A 113 -9.12 0.14 -3.39
C ILE A 113 -8.59 0.33 -4.81
N GLY A 114 -7.76 1.35 -5.04
CA GLY A 114 -7.16 1.62 -6.35
C GLY A 114 -6.34 0.44 -6.87
N LEU A 115 -5.58 -0.21 -5.98
CA LEU A 115 -4.86 -1.43 -6.29
C LEU A 115 -5.79 -2.58 -6.69
N ALA A 116 -6.88 -2.80 -5.95
CA ALA A 116 -7.84 -3.86 -6.29
C ALA A 116 -8.42 -3.67 -7.70
N TYR A 117 -8.75 -2.42 -8.06
CA TYR A 117 -9.22 -2.08 -9.41
C TYR A 117 -8.14 -2.34 -10.47
N ALA A 118 -6.91 -1.86 -10.24
CA ALA A 118 -5.81 -2.05 -11.17
C ALA A 118 -5.51 -3.54 -11.41
N LEU A 119 -5.55 -4.37 -10.35
CA LEU A 119 -5.37 -5.82 -10.46
C LEU A 119 -6.53 -6.49 -11.19
N GLU A 120 -7.78 -6.11 -10.90
CA GLU A 120 -8.95 -6.66 -11.57
C GLU A 120 -8.90 -6.40 -13.08
N ASP A 121 -8.64 -5.15 -13.48
CA ASP A 121 -8.54 -4.77 -14.89
C ASP A 121 -7.40 -5.50 -15.61
N ARG A 122 -6.24 -5.60 -14.95
CA ARG A 122 -5.09 -6.31 -15.50
C ARG A 122 -5.37 -7.79 -15.69
N LEU A 123 -6.00 -8.44 -14.72
CA LEU A 123 -6.37 -9.87 -14.80
C LEU A 123 -7.43 -10.12 -15.88
N LYS A 124 -8.44 -9.24 -16.01
CA LYS A 124 -9.40 -9.31 -17.13
C LYS A 124 -8.70 -9.21 -18.47
N SER A 125 -7.80 -8.24 -18.63
CA SER A 125 -7.01 -8.07 -19.85
C SER A 125 -6.18 -9.31 -20.20
N ILE A 126 -5.56 -9.96 -19.22
CA ILE A 126 -4.80 -11.21 -19.41
C ILE A 126 -5.74 -12.33 -19.87
N ILE A 127 -6.89 -12.51 -19.20
CA ILE A 127 -7.86 -13.57 -19.52
C ILE A 127 -8.47 -13.35 -20.90
N SER A 128 -8.90 -12.12 -21.22
CA SER A 128 -9.48 -11.77 -22.52
C SER A 128 -8.47 -11.86 -23.67
N GLY A 129 -7.21 -11.53 -23.42
CA GLY A 129 -6.11 -11.68 -24.38
C GLY A 129 -5.65 -13.14 -24.58
N SER A 130 -6.07 -14.08 -23.72
CA SER A 130 -5.76 -15.51 -23.84
C SER A 130 -6.72 -16.27 -24.78
N HIS A 131 -7.74 -15.57 -25.32
CA HIS A 131 -8.78 -16.12 -26.19
C HIS A 131 -8.70 -15.62 -27.65
N LEU A 132 -7.59 -14.97 -28.02
CA LEU A 132 -7.21 -14.62 -29.40
C LEU A 132 -5.87 -15.28 -29.73
#